data_AF-A0A1Q8BKY9-F1
#
_entry.id   AF-A0A1Q8BKY9-F1
#
_cell.length_a   1.000
_cell.length_b   1.000
_cell.length_c   1.000
_cell.angle_alpha   90.00
_cell.angle_beta   90.00
_cell.angle_gamma   90.00
#
_symmetry.space_group_name_H-M   'P 1'
#
loop_
_entity.id
_entity.type
_entity.pdbx_description
1 polymer ?
#
loop_
_entity_poly.entity_id
_entity_poly.type
_entity_poly.pdbx_seq_one_letter_code
_entity_poly.pdbx_strand_id
1 'polypeptide(L)'
;MCWRLQERGWTIGFHPAAMVWHHRRNSIRNYWKQQIGYGRAEAMLERKWPEKYNGPGHVRWAGRMYGPGLTRLLGWRRPRIYHGQWGRAPFQSLYEPAPSLVAFLPQMPEWHLMTATLGAMAGLSVVWSPLRLAVPLFVGAIVPPIAQSWLSAAGACFPDVPRPSLACLGRRLLTAALHLLQPIARLRGRLKEGLTPWRRHGTVRRAPLRTVATAIWSERWVSQDERLVALERRLKAESACVLCGDVHDGWDLEVRGGMLGAARLLLGVEDHPGGKQLIRVRWWPKIPVRGPLLALALGGAAAVAAQAHAWLAVAALGIGAVLPLVQIVEQCMAAMATLQRAVGLLRDGEG
;
A
#
# COMPACT_ATOMS: atom_id res chain seq x y z
N MET A 1 -13.41 12.38 5.63
CA MET A 1 -13.98 13.57 6.29
C MET A 1 -13.12 14.00 7.46
N CYS A 2 -12.86 13.12 8.44
CA CYS A 2 -12.10 13.43 9.65
C CYS A 2 -10.75 14.13 9.38
N TRP A 3 -9.90 13.59 8.51
CA TRP A 3 -8.62 14.21 8.20
C TRP A 3 -8.75 15.63 7.64
N ARG A 4 -9.83 15.93 6.88
CA ARG A 4 -10.01 17.24 6.25
C ARG A 4 -10.40 18.30 7.27
N LEU A 5 -11.10 17.87 8.33
CA LEU A 5 -11.43 18.73 9.45
C LEU A 5 -10.16 19.01 10.27
N GLN A 6 -9.38 17.97 10.54
CA GLN A 6 -8.09 18.11 11.23
C GLN A 6 -7.10 18.99 10.47
N GLU A 7 -6.97 18.83 9.14
CA GLU A 7 -6.14 19.68 8.28
C GLU A 7 -6.59 21.16 8.28
N ARG A 8 -7.84 21.43 8.65
CA ARG A 8 -8.37 22.80 8.84
C ARG A 8 -8.20 23.32 10.27
N GLY A 9 -7.54 22.57 11.15
CA GLY A 9 -7.39 22.90 12.56
C GLY A 9 -8.63 22.64 13.42
N TRP A 10 -9.63 21.93 12.88
CA TRP A 10 -10.86 21.64 13.62
C TRP A 10 -10.68 20.38 14.49
N THR A 11 -11.33 20.38 15.64
CA THR A 11 -11.34 19.24 16.57
C THR A 11 -12.53 18.33 16.29
N ILE A 12 -12.35 17.03 16.54
CA ILE A 12 -13.42 16.03 16.41
C ILE A 12 -13.74 15.53 17.81
N GLY A 13 -14.93 15.88 18.30
CA GLY A 13 -15.45 15.40 19.58
C GLY A 13 -16.33 14.16 19.40
N PHE A 14 -16.21 13.21 20.33
CA PHE A 14 -17.15 12.10 20.45
C PHE A 14 -18.20 12.46 21.49
N HIS A 15 -19.48 12.39 21.14
CA HIS A 15 -20.59 12.61 22.07
C HIS A 15 -21.23 11.27 22.44
N PRO A 16 -21.19 10.84 23.72
CA PRO A 16 -21.66 9.51 24.11
C PRO A 16 -23.16 9.29 23.87
N ALA A 17 -23.96 10.36 23.89
CA ALA A 17 -25.39 10.26 23.55
C ALA A 17 -25.69 10.28 22.03
N ALA A 18 -24.69 10.53 21.17
CA ALA A 18 -24.89 10.48 19.72
C ALA A 18 -24.92 9.02 19.26
N MET A 19 -26.11 8.43 19.27
CA MET A 19 -26.32 7.04 18.90
C MET A 19 -26.78 6.93 17.44
N VAL A 20 -26.13 6.04 16.69
CA VAL A 20 -26.52 5.71 15.32
C VAL A 20 -27.00 4.27 15.28
N TRP A 21 -28.24 4.08 14.84
CA TRP A 21 -28.82 2.76 14.64
C TRP A 21 -28.44 2.22 13.25
N HIS A 22 -27.74 1.10 13.23
CA HIS A 22 -27.40 0.41 11.99
C HIS A 22 -28.29 -0.82 11.80
N HIS A 23 -29.02 -0.88 10.70
CA HIS A 23 -29.75 -2.09 10.33
C HIS A 23 -28.78 -3.18 9.85
N ARG A 24 -28.73 -4.30 10.57
CA ARG A 24 -27.88 -5.45 10.24
C ARG A 24 -28.27 -6.04 8.88
N ARG A 25 -27.29 -6.59 8.15
CA ARG A 25 -27.60 -7.37 6.95
C ARG A 25 -28.07 -8.76 7.36
N ASN A 26 -29.18 -9.19 6.77
CA ASN A 26 -29.86 -10.45 7.09
C ASN A 26 -29.46 -11.62 6.18
N SER A 27 -28.55 -11.43 5.21
CA SER A 27 -28.13 -12.50 4.29
C SER A 27 -26.67 -12.37 3.85
N ILE A 28 -26.07 -13.51 3.51
CA ILE A 28 -24.71 -13.60 2.94
C ILE A 28 -24.63 -12.80 1.63
N ARG A 29 -25.68 -12.82 0.80
CA ARG A 29 -25.75 -12.05 -0.45
C ARG A 29 -25.70 -10.54 -0.19
N ASN A 30 -26.42 -10.05 0.82
CA ASN A 30 -26.42 -8.63 1.18
C ASN A 30 -25.08 -8.21 1.79
N TYR A 31 -24.48 -9.07 2.62
CA TYR A 31 -23.13 -8.87 3.13
C TYR A 31 -22.10 -8.80 2.00
N TRP A 32 -22.13 -9.74 1.05
CA TRP A 32 -21.25 -9.77 -0.11
C TRP A 32 -21.35 -8.49 -0.95
N LYS A 33 -22.58 -8.06 -1.28
CA LYS A 33 -22.81 -6.80 -2.01
C LYS A 33 -22.26 -5.59 -1.24
N GLN A 34 -22.42 -5.56 0.08
CA GLN A 34 -21.90 -4.48 0.92
C GLN A 34 -20.36 -4.45 0.91
N GLN A 35 -19.69 -5.59 1.04
CA GLN A 35 -18.22 -5.65 0.97
C GLN A 35 -17.68 -5.26 -0.42
N ILE A 36 -18.37 -5.61 -1.50
CA ILE A 36 -18.06 -5.07 -2.85
C ILE A 36 -18.18 -3.54 -2.82
N GLY A 37 -19.25 -3.00 -2.24
CA GLY A 37 -19.47 -1.56 -2.11
C GLY A 37 -18.33 -0.86 -1.36
N TYR A 38 -17.82 -1.46 -0.28
CA TYR A 38 -16.65 -0.94 0.43
C TYR A 38 -15.39 -0.94 -0.43
N GLY A 39 -15.13 -2.03 -1.17
CA GLY A 39 -14.00 -2.07 -2.11
C GLY A 39 -14.09 -1.00 -3.21
N ARG A 40 -15.31 -0.70 -3.69
CA ARG A 40 -15.52 0.40 -4.64
C ARG A 40 -15.26 1.77 -4.02
N ALA A 41 -15.74 1.99 -2.80
CA ALA A 41 -15.52 3.22 -2.07
C ALA A 41 -14.03 3.45 -1.79
N GLU A 42 -13.27 2.40 -1.45
CA GLU A 42 -11.81 2.45 -1.31
C GLU A 42 -11.12 2.91 -2.60
N ALA A 43 -11.53 2.36 -3.76
CA ALA A 43 -10.99 2.78 -5.05
C ALA A 43 -11.36 4.23 -5.42
N MET A 44 -12.59 4.64 -5.16
CA MET A 44 -13.04 6.03 -5.37
C MET A 44 -12.26 7.02 -4.48
N LEU A 45 -11.98 6.64 -3.24
CA LEU A 45 -11.20 7.45 -2.30
C LEU A 45 -9.75 7.56 -2.76
N GLU A 46 -9.15 6.45 -3.24
CA GLU A 46 -7.78 6.46 -3.76
C GLU A 46 -7.64 7.34 -5.01
N ARG A 47 -8.62 7.31 -5.93
CA ARG A 47 -8.60 8.20 -7.10
C ARG A 47 -8.59 9.68 -6.73
N LYS A 48 -9.25 10.04 -5.63
CA LYS A 48 -9.36 11.44 -5.18
C LYS A 48 -8.20 11.87 -4.28
N TRP A 49 -7.58 10.94 -3.55
CA TRP A 49 -6.48 11.19 -2.62
C TRP A 49 -5.41 10.08 -2.71
N PRO A 50 -4.72 9.94 -3.85
CA PRO A 50 -3.78 8.85 -4.08
C PRO A 50 -2.59 8.88 -3.12
N GLU A 51 -2.23 10.06 -2.61
CA GLU A 51 -1.14 10.29 -1.65
C GLU A 51 -1.37 9.62 -0.29
N LYS A 52 -2.64 9.43 0.11
CA LYS A 52 -2.99 8.75 1.37
C LYS A 52 -2.88 7.22 1.25
N TYR A 53 -2.69 6.69 0.03
CA TYR A 53 -2.61 5.27 -0.25
C TYR A 53 -1.17 4.84 -0.58
N ASN A 54 -0.83 3.59 -0.30
CA ASN A 54 0.49 3.01 -0.56
C ASN A 54 0.57 2.33 -1.96
N GLY A 55 1.76 1.79 -2.28
CA GLY A 55 2.05 1.01 -3.50
C GLY A 55 0.91 0.08 -3.93
N PRO A 56 0.55 -0.91 -3.09
CA PRO A 56 -0.57 -1.83 -3.37
C PRO A 56 -1.98 -1.21 -3.36
N GLY A 57 -2.17 -0.01 -2.82
CA GLY A 57 -3.48 0.65 -2.76
C GLY A 57 -4.21 0.45 -1.44
N HIS A 58 -3.46 0.40 -0.33
CA HIS A 58 -4.01 0.49 1.03
C HIS A 58 -3.76 1.87 1.64
N VAL A 59 -4.71 2.34 2.45
CA VAL A 59 -4.56 3.59 3.20
C VAL A 59 -3.36 3.48 4.15
N ARG A 60 -2.48 4.49 4.12
CA ARG A 60 -1.43 4.68 5.13
C ARG A 60 -2.09 5.20 6.41
N TRP A 61 -2.43 4.29 7.31
CA TRP A 61 -3.03 4.64 8.60
C TRP A 61 -1.98 4.62 9.71
N ALA A 62 -1.80 5.75 10.39
CA ALA A 62 -0.99 5.86 11.60
C ALA A 62 -1.90 5.61 12.83
N GLY A 63 -2.18 4.33 13.12
CA GLY A 63 -3.01 3.94 14.27
C GLY A 63 -3.42 2.47 14.27
N ARG A 64 -4.29 2.05 15.21
CA ARG A 64 -4.81 0.67 15.31
C ARG A 64 -6.24 0.61 14.76
N MET A 65 -6.55 -0.45 14.00
CA MET A 65 -7.95 -0.86 13.75
C MET A 65 -8.38 -1.79 14.88
N TYR A 66 -9.46 -1.44 15.59
CA TYR A 66 -9.99 -2.24 16.69
C TYR A 66 -10.60 -3.55 16.16
N GLY A 67 -10.14 -4.71 16.66
CA GLY A 67 -10.71 -6.01 16.29
C GLY A 67 -10.07 -7.19 17.05
N PRO A 68 -10.85 -8.23 17.44
CA PRO A 68 -10.35 -9.40 18.15
C PRO A 68 -9.79 -10.47 17.19
N GLY A 69 -8.66 -10.21 16.53
CA GLY A 69 -8.03 -11.16 15.59
C GLY A 69 -6.53 -11.37 15.78
N LEU A 70 -5.89 -12.06 14.85
CA LEU A 70 -4.45 -12.30 14.65
C LEU A 70 -3.63 -11.01 14.72
N THR A 71 -4.22 -9.86 14.37
CA THR A 71 -3.64 -8.52 14.61
C THR A 71 -3.36 -8.23 16.09
N ARG A 72 -4.14 -8.82 16.99
CA ARG A 72 -3.96 -8.78 18.45
C ARG A 72 -2.93 -9.79 18.94
N LEU A 73 -2.84 -10.96 18.31
CA LEU A 73 -1.97 -12.07 18.74
C LEU A 73 -0.54 -11.96 18.18
N LEU A 74 -0.37 -11.54 16.92
CA LEU A 74 0.93 -11.28 16.28
C LEU A 74 1.42 -9.84 16.50
N GLY A 75 0.68 -9.03 17.26
CA GLY A 75 1.12 -7.74 17.78
C GLY A 75 2.14 -7.92 18.89
N TRP A 76 3.31 -8.48 18.57
CA TRP A 76 4.28 -9.01 19.52
C TRP A 76 5.06 -7.96 20.35
N ARG A 77 4.61 -6.70 20.36
CA ARG A 77 5.28 -5.64 21.12
C ARG A 77 4.42 -5.23 22.30
N ARG A 78 4.96 -5.43 23.51
CA ARG A 78 4.34 -4.99 24.76
C ARG A 78 4.05 -3.49 24.68
N PRO A 79 2.86 -3.04 25.14
CA PRO A 79 2.59 -1.61 25.28
C PRO A 79 3.69 -0.98 26.14
N ARG A 80 4.29 0.12 25.65
CA ARG A 80 5.27 0.88 26.43
C ARG A 80 4.53 2.04 27.09
N ILE A 81 4.51 2.03 28.42
CA ILE A 81 4.01 3.15 29.19
C ILE A 81 5.10 4.22 29.17
N TYR A 82 4.80 5.38 28.61
CA TYR A 82 5.73 6.50 28.66
C TYR A 82 5.57 7.20 30.00
N HIS A 83 6.64 7.18 30.77
CA HIS A 83 6.70 7.83 32.06
C HIS A 83 7.34 9.23 31.98
N GLY A 84 7.83 9.68 30.83
CA GLY A 84 8.60 10.93 30.73
C GLY A 84 10.04 10.76 31.20
N GLN A 85 10.91 11.74 30.91
CA GLN A 85 12.27 11.77 31.46
C GLN A 85 12.17 11.82 32.99
N TRP A 86 12.73 10.80 33.65
CA TRP A 86 12.64 10.58 35.10
C TRP A 86 11.22 10.42 35.68
N GLY A 87 10.25 9.92 34.92
CA GLY A 87 8.92 9.65 35.48
C GLY A 87 7.98 10.85 35.57
N ARG A 88 8.33 11.98 34.94
CA ARG A 88 7.61 13.26 35.05
C ARG A 88 6.49 13.48 34.03
N ALA A 89 6.06 12.45 33.29
CA ALA A 89 4.93 12.62 32.37
C ALA A 89 3.66 12.99 33.17
N PRO A 90 2.95 14.08 32.81
CA PRO A 90 1.76 14.52 33.55
C PRO A 90 0.60 13.52 33.47
N PHE A 91 0.66 12.57 32.53
CA PHE A 91 -0.24 11.44 32.42
C PHE A 91 0.51 10.25 31.79
N GLN A 92 0.14 9.02 32.18
CA GLN A 92 0.66 7.81 31.59
C GLN A 92 0.02 7.60 30.21
N SER A 93 0.71 8.02 29.15
CA SER A 93 0.30 7.69 27.79
C SER A 93 0.80 6.28 27.42
N LEU A 94 -0.13 5.44 27.00
CA LEU A 94 0.12 4.08 26.58
C LEU A 94 0.52 4.12 25.11
N TYR A 95 1.83 4.15 24.84
CA TYR A 95 2.35 4.10 23.48
C TYR A 95 2.34 2.63 23.02
N GLU A 96 1.29 2.28 22.29
CA GLU A 96 1.25 1.00 21.59
C GLU A 96 1.90 1.15 20.22
N PRO A 97 2.91 0.34 19.91
CA PRO A 97 3.50 0.34 18.58
C PRO A 97 2.47 -0.07 17.53
N ALA A 98 2.59 0.52 16.34
CA ALA A 98 1.76 0.17 15.19
C ALA A 98 1.81 -1.36 14.95
N PRO A 99 0.66 -2.01 14.63
CA PRO A 99 0.66 -3.46 14.45
C PRO A 99 1.58 -3.85 13.29
N SER A 100 2.24 -5.00 13.41
CA SER A 100 3.24 -5.46 12.42
C SER A 100 2.58 -5.66 11.05
N LEU A 101 3.27 -5.29 9.97
CA LEU A 101 2.80 -5.49 8.59
C LEU A 101 2.36 -6.94 8.36
N VAL A 102 3.11 -7.89 8.93
CA VAL A 102 2.85 -9.34 8.85
C VAL A 102 1.47 -9.73 9.39
N ALA A 103 0.97 -9.05 10.43
CA ALA A 103 -0.33 -9.36 11.02
C ALA A 103 -1.51 -8.89 10.16
N PHE A 104 -1.29 -7.95 9.24
CA PHE A 104 -2.31 -7.47 8.29
C PHE A 104 -2.26 -8.16 6.93
N LEU A 105 -1.11 -8.76 6.54
CA LEU A 105 -0.95 -9.44 5.25
C LEU A 105 -2.11 -10.42 4.94
N PRO A 106 -2.57 -11.29 5.86
CA PRO A 106 -3.60 -12.29 5.52
C PRO A 106 -4.98 -11.70 5.21
N GLN A 107 -5.22 -10.44 5.56
CA GLN A 107 -6.47 -9.73 5.30
C GLN A 107 -6.37 -8.80 4.09
N MET A 108 -5.18 -8.66 3.51
CA MET A 108 -5.00 -7.87 2.29
C MET A 108 -5.56 -8.64 1.09
N PRO A 109 -6.39 -8.00 0.25
CA PRO A 109 -6.87 -8.58 -1.00
C PRO A 109 -5.77 -9.21 -1.88
N GLU A 110 -4.58 -8.61 -1.88
CA GLU A 110 -3.39 -9.00 -2.65
C GLU A 110 -2.81 -10.34 -2.17
N TRP A 111 -2.97 -10.67 -0.88
CA TRP A 111 -2.56 -11.96 -0.34
C TRP A 111 -3.36 -13.09 -0.97
N HIS A 112 -4.67 -12.90 -1.19
CA HIS A 112 -5.50 -13.91 -1.85
C HIS A 112 -5.12 -14.13 -3.32
N LEU A 113 -4.69 -13.08 -4.03
CA LEU A 113 -4.16 -13.22 -5.39
C LEU A 113 -2.86 -14.05 -5.38
N MET A 114 -1.95 -13.76 -4.45
CA MET A 114 -0.72 -14.53 -4.26
C MET A 114 -1.03 -16.00 -3.92
N THR A 115 -1.93 -16.25 -2.97
CA THR A 115 -2.36 -17.61 -2.59
C THR A 115 -2.99 -18.35 -3.76
N ALA A 116 -3.81 -17.68 -4.59
CA ALA A 116 -4.38 -18.28 -5.79
C ALA A 116 -3.32 -18.66 -6.83
N THR A 117 -2.33 -17.78 -7.07
CA THR A 117 -1.20 -18.07 -7.96
C THR A 117 -0.37 -19.25 -7.45
N LEU A 118 -0.04 -19.26 -6.15
CA LEU A 118 0.66 -20.38 -5.51
C LEU A 118 -0.16 -21.68 -5.60
N GLY A 119 -1.48 -21.60 -5.46
CA GLY A 119 -2.38 -22.74 -5.63
C GLY A 119 -2.38 -23.29 -7.05
N ALA A 120 -2.39 -22.42 -8.07
CA ALA A 120 -2.26 -22.83 -9.46
C ALA A 120 -0.91 -23.49 -9.74
N MET A 121 0.19 -22.92 -9.21
CA MET A 121 1.53 -23.52 -9.31
C MET A 121 1.63 -24.85 -8.58
N ALA A 122 1.01 -24.98 -7.40
CA ALA A 122 0.91 -26.23 -6.66
C ALA A 122 0.09 -27.28 -7.42
N GLY A 123 -1.00 -26.91 -8.09
CA GLY A 123 -1.74 -27.80 -8.98
C GLY A 123 -0.90 -28.28 -10.17
N LEU A 124 -0.14 -27.38 -10.79
CA LEU A 124 0.79 -27.71 -11.87
C LEU A 124 1.95 -28.62 -11.41
N SER A 125 2.24 -28.67 -10.11
CA SER A 125 3.27 -29.54 -9.55
C SER A 125 2.96 -31.04 -9.64
N VAL A 126 1.68 -31.38 -9.88
CA VAL A 126 1.26 -32.76 -10.19
C VAL A 126 1.86 -33.24 -11.51
N VAL A 127 1.97 -32.34 -12.49
CA VAL A 127 2.52 -32.62 -13.81
C VAL A 127 4.03 -32.38 -13.85
N TRP A 128 4.54 -31.46 -13.02
CA TRP A 128 5.94 -31.05 -13.05
C TRP A 128 6.58 -30.99 -11.66
N SER A 129 7.44 -31.98 -11.37
CA SER A 129 8.02 -32.23 -10.04
C SER A 129 8.82 -31.07 -9.40
N PRO A 130 9.51 -30.18 -10.13
CA PRO A 130 10.23 -29.05 -9.51
C PRO A 130 9.30 -28.00 -8.89
N LEU A 131 8.04 -27.92 -9.33
CA LEU A 131 7.04 -27.02 -8.73
C LEU A 131 6.51 -27.51 -7.39
N ARG A 132 6.93 -28.68 -6.89
CA ARG A 132 6.50 -29.18 -5.57
C ARG A 132 6.88 -28.24 -4.42
N LEU A 133 7.90 -27.40 -4.59
CA LEU A 133 8.22 -26.32 -3.64
C LEU A 133 7.11 -25.28 -3.49
N ALA A 134 6.22 -25.13 -4.47
CA ALA A 134 5.05 -24.27 -4.37
C ALA A 134 3.99 -24.81 -3.38
N VAL A 135 3.97 -26.12 -3.11
CA VAL A 135 3.01 -26.77 -2.19
C VAL A 135 3.21 -26.30 -0.74
N PRO A 136 4.39 -26.41 -0.09
CA PRO A 136 4.57 -25.92 1.26
C PRO A 136 4.40 -24.39 1.35
N LEU A 137 4.75 -23.64 0.30
CA LEU A 137 4.50 -22.19 0.22
C LEU A 137 3.01 -21.86 0.16
N PHE A 138 2.23 -22.62 -0.62
CA PHE A 138 0.78 -22.48 -0.70
C PHE A 138 0.12 -22.81 0.64
N VAL A 139 0.54 -23.89 1.30
CA VAL A 139 0.06 -24.24 2.64
C VAL A 139 0.41 -23.12 3.64
N GLY A 140 1.64 -22.62 3.62
CA GLY A 140 2.05 -21.48 4.44
C GLY A 140 1.26 -20.19 4.15
N ALA A 141 0.78 -20.01 2.91
CA ALA A 141 -0.02 -18.86 2.51
C ALA A 141 -1.51 -18.99 2.88
N ILE A 142 -2.07 -20.21 2.93
CA ILE A 142 -3.49 -20.44 3.21
C ILE A 142 -3.80 -20.52 4.71
N VAL A 143 -2.85 -21.00 5.50
CA VAL A 143 -3.02 -21.19 6.95
C VAL A 143 -3.29 -19.87 7.69
N PRO A 144 -2.58 -18.75 7.43
CA PRO A 144 -2.80 -17.51 8.19
C PRO A 144 -4.20 -16.88 8.01
N PRO A 145 -4.79 -16.79 6.79
CA PRO A 145 -6.18 -16.33 6.63
C PRO A 145 -7.20 -17.24 7.34
N ILE A 146 -7.01 -18.57 7.26
CA ILE A 146 -7.88 -19.54 7.93
C ILE A 146 -7.78 -19.37 9.45
N ALA A 147 -6.56 -19.37 10.00
CA ALA A 147 -6.32 -19.16 11.42
C ALA A 147 -6.92 -17.84 11.91
N GLN A 148 -6.74 -16.76 11.15
CA GLN A 148 -7.32 -15.45 11.45
C GLN A 148 -8.85 -15.49 11.49
N SER A 149 -9.48 -16.10 10.48
CA SER A 149 -10.94 -16.23 10.43
C SER A 149 -11.49 -17.03 11.61
N TRP A 150 -10.79 -18.09 12.00
CA TRP A 150 -11.16 -18.94 13.13
C TRP A 150 -10.98 -18.22 14.46
N LEU A 151 -9.86 -17.53 14.67
CA LEU A 151 -9.58 -16.79 15.91
C LEU A 151 -10.59 -15.65 16.10
N SER A 152 -10.93 -14.92 15.03
CA SER A 152 -11.97 -13.88 15.08
C SER A 152 -13.37 -14.45 15.31
N ALA A 153 -13.68 -15.63 14.77
CA ALA A 153 -14.92 -16.33 15.07
C ALA A 153 -14.95 -16.89 16.51
N ALA A 154 -13.80 -17.35 17.03
CA ALA A 154 -13.68 -17.91 18.37
C ALA A 154 -13.83 -16.86 19.46
N GLY A 155 -13.35 -15.64 19.20
CA GLY A 155 -13.52 -14.46 20.06
C GLY A 155 -14.87 -13.75 19.91
N ALA A 156 -15.77 -14.23 19.04
CA ALA A 156 -17.10 -13.64 18.91
C ALA A 156 -18.04 -14.13 20.02
N CYS A 157 -18.65 -13.20 20.75
CA CYS A 157 -19.65 -13.49 21.77
C CYS A 157 -21.05 -13.55 21.15
N PHE A 158 -21.80 -14.60 21.45
CA PHE A 158 -23.19 -14.78 21.03
C PHE A 158 -24.10 -14.80 22.26
N PRO A 159 -24.52 -13.64 22.78
CA PRO A 159 -25.28 -13.54 24.04
C PRO A 159 -26.66 -14.23 23.95
N ASP A 160 -27.23 -14.34 22.76
CA ASP A 160 -28.58 -14.89 22.54
C ASP A 160 -28.62 -16.44 22.47
N VAL A 161 -27.51 -17.14 22.69
CA VAL A 161 -27.45 -18.61 22.57
C VAL A 161 -27.14 -19.25 23.92
N PRO A 162 -28.13 -19.87 24.60
CA PRO A 162 -27.87 -20.59 25.83
C PRO A 162 -27.07 -21.88 25.54
N ARG A 163 -25.89 -22.01 26.17
CA ARG A 163 -24.97 -23.18 26.17
C ARG A 163 -24.27 -23.52 24.83
N PRO A 164 -23.08 -24.18 24.85
CA PRO A 164 -22.34 -24.52 23.63
C PRO A 164 -23.04 -25.63 22.84
N SER A 165 -23.98 -25.24 21.98
CA SER A 165 -24.76 -26.12 21.11
C SER A 165 -24.20 -26.16 19.67
N LEU A 166 -24.67 -27.10 18.84
CA LEU A 166 -24.44 -27.13 17.39
C LEU A 166 -24.80 -25.79 16.72
N ALA A 167 -25.77 -25.04 17.26
CA ALA A 167 -26.12 -23.71 16.79
C ALA A 167 -25.01 -22.67 17.05
N CYS A 168 -24.28 -22.77 18.17
CA CYS A 168 -23.11 -21.95 18.45
C CYS A 168 -21.98 -22.26 17.47
N LEU A 169 -21.74 -23.55 17.18
CA LEU A 169 -20.76 -23.97 16.17
C LEU A 169 -21.15 -23.45 14.77
N GLY A 170 -22.42 -23.59 14.38
CA GLY A 170 -22.93 -23.06 13.11
C GLY A 170 -22.74 -21.54 12.97
N ARG A 171 -22.98 -20.76 14.04
CA ARG A 171 -22.71 -19.32 14.07
C ARG A 171 -21.22 -18.98 13.97
N ARG A 172 -20.35 -19.75 14.64
CA ARG A 172 -18.89 -19.58 14.53
C ARG A 172 -18.39 -19.90 13.12
N LEU A 173 -18.85 -21.00 12.52
CA LEU A 173 -18.51 -21.37 11.13
C LEU A 173 -19.00 -20.32 10.15
N LEU A 174 -20.23 -19.80 10.31
CA LEU A 174 -20.74 -18.70 9.50
C LEU A 174 -19.86 -17.45 9.66
N THR A 175 -19.52 -17.06 10.89
CA THR A 175 -18.65 -15.92 11.14
C THR A 175 -17.27 -16.11 10.50
N ALA A 176 -16.66 -17.29 10.61
CA ALA A 176 -15.39 -17.60 9.95
C ALA A 176 -15.51 -17.51 8.42
N ALA A 177 -16.57 -18.09 7.84
CA ALA A 177 -16.84 -18.01 6.41
C ALA A 177 -17.02 -16.56 5.94
N LEU A 178 -17.71 -15.72 6.72
CA LEU A 178 -17.86 -14.29 6.41
C LEU A 178 -16.52 -13.55 6.44
N HIS A 179 -15.63 -13.86 7.39
CA HIS A 179 -14.28 -13.29 7.44
C HIS A 179 -13.44 -13.69 6.23
N LEU A 180 -13.60 -14.91 5.71
CA LEU A 180 -12.93 -15.35 4.47
C LEU A 180 -13.53 -14.70 3.21
N LEU A 181 -14.85 -14.50 3.17
CA LEU A 181 -15.54 -13.87 2.05
C LEU A 181 -15.24 -12.36 1.96
N GLN A 182 -15.01 -11.71 3.09
CA GLN A 182 -14.78 -10.26 3.18
C GLN A 182 -13.69 -9.73 2.23
N PRO A 183 -12.42 -10.19 2.29
CA PRO A 183 -11.35 -9.68 1.45
C PRO A 183 -11.59 -9.99 -0.04
N ILE A 184 -12.21 -11.13 -0.37
CA ILE A 184 -12.52 -11.50 -1.76
C ILE A 184 -13.57 -10.56 -2.35
N ALA A 185 -14.64 -10.28 -1.60
CA ALA A 185 -15.68 -9.34 -2.02
C ALA A 185 -15.12 -7.92 -2.20
N ARG A 186 -14.27 -7.47 -1.26
CA ARG A 186 -13.59 -6.17 -1.36
C ARG A 186 -12.65 -6.12 -2.56
N LEU A 187 -11.87 -7.17 -2.80
CA LEU A 187 -10.99 -7.26 -3.97
C LEU A 187 -11.77 -7.05 -5.25
N ARG A 188 -12.90 -7.75 -5.41
CA ARG A 188 -13.78 -7.59 -6.59
C ARG A 188 -14.27 -6.15 -6.75
N GLY A 189 -14.62 -5.48 -5.64
CA GLY A 189 -14.98 -4.07 -5.63
C GLY A 189 -13.85 -3.15 -6.08
N ARG A 190 -12.64 -3.36 -5.51
CA ARG A 190 -11.42 -2.60 -5.84
C ARG A 190 -11.03 -2.75 -7.31
N LEU A 191 -11.00 -3.98 -7.82
CA LEU A 191 -10.65 -4.29 -9.20
C LEU A 191 -11.65 -3.68 -10.20
N LYS A 192 -12.96 -3.74 -9.92
CA LYS A 192 -13.99 -3.17 -10.80
C LYS A 192 -13.84 -1.66 -10.97
N GLU A 193 -13.34 -0.97 -9.94
CA GLU A 193 -13.10 0.47 -9.95
C GLU A 193 -11.64 0.83 -10.28
N GLY A 194 -10.83 -0.12 -10.77
CA GLY A 194 -9.48 0.13 -11.27
C GLY A 194 -8.38 0.22 -10.20
N LEU A 195 -8.69 -0.03 -8.93
CA LEU A 195 -7.68 -0.10 -7.86
C LEU A 195 -6.96 -1.46 -7.91
N THR A 196 -6.09 -1.60 -8.91
CA THR A 196 -5.27 -2.78 -9.13
C THR A 196 -3.86 -2.61 -8.53
N PRO A 197 -3.18 -3.72 -8.15
CA PRO A 197 -1.78 -3.66 -7.73
C PRO A 197 -0.82 -3.13 -8.81
N TRP A 198 -1.17 -3.33 -10.07
CA TRP A 198 -0.37 -2.97 -11.25
C TRP A 198 -0.73 -1.59 -11.82
N ARG A 199 -1.54 -0.82 -11.10
CA ARG A 199 -1.95 0.51 -11.56
C ARG A 199 -0.73 1.41 -11.73
N ARG A 200 -0.83 2.28 -12.72
CA ARG A 200 0.19 3.26 -13.08
C ARG A 200 -0.36 4.66 -12.85
N HIS A 201 0.50 5.54 -12.36
CA HIS A 201 0.21 6.96 -12.19
C HIS A 201 1.11 7.77 -13.14
N GLY A 202 0.51 8.76 -13.81
CA GLY A 202 1.21 9.59 -14.79
C GLY A 202 1.30 8.97 -16.19
N THR A 203 1.64 9.81 -17.17
CA THR A 203 1.81 9.39 -18.57
C THR A 203 3.23 8.88 -18.81
N VAL A 204 3.38 7.68 -19.36
CA VAL A 204 4.69 7.16 -19.76
C VAL A 204 5.23 8.04 -20.89
N ARG A 205 6.38 8.65 -20.65
CA ARG A 205 7.17 9.39 -21.64
C ARG A 205 8.62 8.98 -21.50
N ARG A 206 9.41 9.18 -22.55
CA ARG A 206 10.85 8.92 -22.50
C ARG A 206 11.47 9.85 -21.47
N ALA A 207 12.06 9.26 -20.43
CA ALA A 207 12.78 9.96 -19.39
C ALA A 207 14.01 9.15 -18.97
N PRO A 208 15.10 9.82 -18.55
CA PRO A 208 16.31 9.13 -18.11
C PRO A 208 16.04 8.30 -16.85
N LEU A 209 16.40 7.02 -16.87
CA LEU A 209 16.39 6.13 -15.70
C LEU A 209 17.70 6.19 -14.92
N ARG A 210 18.27 7.38 -14.79
CA ARG A 210 19.49 7.68 -14.04
C ARG A 210 19.28 8.91 -13.18
N THR A 211 20.19 9.15 -12.24
CA THR A 211 20.21 10.41 -11.50
C THR A 211 20.40 11.58 -12.46
N VAL A 212 19.53 12.58 -12.35
CA VAL A 212 19.61 13.84 -13.07
C VAL A 212 19.78 14.95 -12.04
N ALA A 213 20.67 15.88 -12.32
CA ALA A 213 20.85 17.09 -11.53
C ALA A 213 20.85 18.30 -12.47
N THR A 214 20.23 19.39 -12.03
CA THR A 214 20.24 20.67 -12.73
C THR A 214 20.43 21.80 -11.73
N ALA A 215 21.01 22.89 -12.21
CA ALA A 215 21.05 24.15 -11.50
C ALA A 215 20.18 25.16 -12.25
N ILE A 216 19.42 25.97 -11.52
CA ILE A 216 18.53 27.01 -12.05
C ILE A 216 18.89 28.29 -11.32
N TRP A 217 19.21 29.34 -12.06
CA TRP A 217 19.40 30.67 -11.50
C TRP A 217 18.05 31.36 -11.36
N SER A 218 17.83 32.00 -10.21
CA SER A 218 16.63 32.77 -9.91
C SER A 218 17.04 34.16 -9.45
N GLU A 219 16.41 35.19 -10.00
CA GLU A 219 16.62 36.58 -9.56
C GLU A 219 15.72 36.95 -8.38
N ARG A 220 14.84 36.03 -7.95
CA ARG A 220 13.86 36.26 -6.89
C ARG A 220 14.18 35.41 -5.69
N TRP A 221 14.24 36.06 -4.54
CA TRP A 221 14.36 35.35 -3.28
C TRP A 221 13.01 34.72 -2.92
N VAL A 222 13.00 33.39 -2.78
CA VAL A 222 11.85 32.62 -2.31
C VAL A 222 12.36 31.54 -1.37
N SER A 223 11.66 31.31 -0.26
CA SER A 223 12.05 30.27 0.69
C SER A 223 12.01 28.88 0.05
N GLN A 224 12.89 27.98 0.51
CA GLN A 224 12.93 26.59 0.04
C GLN A 224 11.57 25.90 0.21
N ASP A 225 10.90 26.12 1.34
CA ASP A 225 9.61 25.53 1.66
C ASP A 225 8.51 26.00 0.70
N GLU A 226 8.46 27.30 0.38
CA GLU A 226 7.51 27.83 -0.59
C GLU A 226 7.72 27.24 -1.98
N ARG A 227 8.97 27.04 -2.40
CA ARG A 227 9.31 26.38 -3.67
C ARG A 227 8.86 24.93 -3.69
N LEU A 228 9.08 24.18 -2.61
CA LEU A 228 8.63 22.79 -2.48
C LEU A 228 7.11 22.68 -2.49
N VAL A 229 6.40 23.55 -1.78
CA VAL A 229 4.92 23.62 -1.77
C VAL A 229 4.39 23.98 -3.17
N ALA A 230 5.03 24.92 -3.87
CA ALA A 230 4.64 25.28 -5.23
C ALA A 230 4.84 24.10 -6.20
N LEU A 231 5.97 23.37 -6.08
CA LEU A 231 6.26 22.19 -6.88
C LEU A 231 5.27 21.05 -6.59
N GLU A 232 4.95 20.80 -5.32
CA GLU A 232 3.94 19.82 -4.90
C GLU A 232 2.56 20.15 -5.52
N ARG A 233 2.12 21.41 -5.44
CA ARG A 233 0.85 21.86 -6.03
C ARG A 233 0.81 21.65 -7.54
N ARG A 234 1.90 21.98 -8.24
CA ARG A 234 2.03 21.77 -9.70
C ARG A 234 1.95 20.29 -10.06
N LEU A 235 2.69 19.44 -9.36
CA LEU A 235 2.66 18.00 -9.58
C LEU A 235 1.26 17.41 -9.32
N LYS A 236 0.58 17.86 -8.26
CA LYS A 236 -0.82 17.46 -7.99
C LYS A 236 -1.80 17.94 -9.06
N ALA A 237 -1.58 19.12 -9.65
CA ALA A 237 -2.39 19.61 -10.76
C ALA A 237 -2.26 18.73 -12.02
N GLU A 238 -1.09 18.12 -12.25
CA GLU A 238 -0.88 17.09 -13.28
C GLU A 238 -1.45 15.70 -12.89
N SER A 239 -2.22 15.61 -11.79
CA SER A 239 -2.72 14.34 -11.24
C SER A 239 -1.62 13.34 -10.86
N ALA A 240 -0.41 13.81 -10.57
CA ALA A 240 0.66 12.97 -10.07
C ALA A 240 0.44 12.63 -8.59
N CYS A 241 0.77 11.40 -8.20
CA CYS A 241 0.74 10.97 -6.80
C CYS A 241 2.05 11.41 -6.12
N VAL A 242 1.99 12.51 -5.37
CA VAL A 242 3.15 13.11 -4.68
C VAL A 242 3.10 12.77 -3.20
N LEU A 243 4.24 12.36 -2.67
CA LEU A 243 4.49 12.17 -1.24
C LEU A 243 5.57 13.17 -0.81
N CYS A 244 5.38 13.80 0.34
CA CYS A 244 6.42 14.60 0.97
C CYS A 244 7.29 13.72 1.87
N GLY A 245 8.59 13.99 1.88
CA GLY A 245 9.55 13.37 2.78
C GLY A 245 9.29 13.76 4.23
N ASP A 246 9.67 12.88 5.15
CA ASP A 246 9.73 13.21 6.58
C ASP A 246 11.06 13.91 6.91
N VAL A 247 11.20 14.45 8.12
CA VAL A 247 12.39 15.18 8.60
C VAL A 247 13.67 14.34 8.52
N HIS A 248 13.54 13.01 8.50
CA HIS A 248 14.67 12.06 8.46
C HIS A 248 14.92 11.49 7.05
N ASP A 249 14.09 11.83 6.08
CA ASP A 249 14.22 11.35 4.71
C ASP A 249 15.28 12.17 3.95
N GLY A 250 16.19 11.49 3.24
CA GLY A 250 17.18 12.14 2.37
C GLY A 250 16.63 12.63 1.02
N TRP A 251 15.34 12.99 0.97
CA TRP A 251 14.60 13.41 -0.22
C TRP A 251 13.39 14.24 0.20
N ASP A 252 12.99 15.23 -0.61
CA ASP A 252 11.91 16.16 -0.25
C ASP A 252 10.56 15.73 -0.82
N LEU A 253 10.54 15.32 -2.10
CA LEU A 253 9.33 14.88 -2.79
C LEU A 253 9.53 13.53 -3.47
N GLU A 254 8.56 12.62 -3.37
CA GLU A 254 8.52 11.37 -4.11
C GLU A 254 7.27 11.35 -5.00
N VAL A 255 7.47 11.23 -6.31
CA VAL A 255 6.40 11.01 -7.27
C VAL A 255 6.28 9.54 -7.55
N ARG A 256 5.10 8.97 -7.28
CA ARG A 256 4.84 7.55 -7.52
C ARG A 256 4.38 7.32 -8.95
N GLY A 257 5.03 6.38 -9.63
CA GLY A 257 4.60 5.87 -10.93
C GLY A 257 3.73 4.61 -10.82
N GLY A 258 3.77 3.90 -9.69
CA GLY A 258 2.92 2.74 -9.40
C GLY A 258 3.38 1.95 -8.17
N MET A 259 3.27 0.63 -8.21
CA MET A 259 3.77 -0.27 -7.16
C MET A 259 5.25 -0.64 -7.35
N LEU A 260 5.74 -0.67 -8.57
CA LEU A 260 7.08 -1.15 -8.94
C LEU A 260 8.03 -0.03 -9.36
N GLY A 261 7.58 1.21 -9.45
CA GLY A 261 8.44 2.36 -9.75
C GLY A 261 7.95 3.66 -9.13
N ALA A 262 8.91 4.46 -8.68
CA ALA A 262 8.72 5.84 -8.23
C ALA A 262 9.95 6.68 -8.64
N ALA A 263 9.89 7.98 -8.44
CA ALA A 263 11.01 8.89 -8.58
C ALA A 263 11.08 9.83 -7.38
N ARG A 264 12.28 10.10 -6.90
CA ARG A 264 12.53 11.01 -5.77
C ARG A 264 13.21 12.27 -6.25
N LEU A 265 12.90 13.37 -5.60
CA LEU A 265 13.45 14.69 -5.84
C LEU A 265 14.02 15.25 -4.53
N LEU A 266 15.15 15.91 -4.66
CA LEU A 266 15.82 16.68 -3.63
C LEU A 266 16.12 18.06 -4.20
N LEU A 267 15.79 19.11 -3.45
CA LEU A 267 15.96 20.50 -3.81
C LEU A 267 16.81 21.18 -2.73
N GLY A 268 17.85 21.87 -3.17
CA GLY A 268 18.65 22.76 -2.33
C GLY A 268 18.69 24.16 -2.93
N VAL A 269 18.75 25.18 -2.09
CA VAL A 269 18.85 26.58 -2.49
C VAL A 269 20.12 27.17 -1.90
N GLU A 270 20.90 27.86 -2.72
CA GLU A 270 22.07 28.64 -2.32
C GLU A 270 21.73 30.13 -2.50
N ASP A 271 21.79 30.90 -1.41
CA ASP A 271 21.51 32.33 -1.43
C ASP A 271 22.73 33.12 -1.96
N HIS A 272 22.48 34.06 -2.86
CA HIS A 272 23.48 34.96 -3.43
C HIS A 272 23.13 36.44 -3.13
N PRO A 273 24.13 37.35 -3.19
CA PRO A 273 23.90 38.77 -2.98
C PRO A 273 22.83 39.35 -3.91
N GLY A 274 22.07 40.33 -3.41
CA GLY A 274 21.03 41.01 -4.18
C GLY A 274 19.73 40.22 -4.32
N GLY A 275 19.44 39.29 -3.39
CA GLY A 275 18.20 38.50 -3.40
C GLY A 275 18.17 37.42 -4.49
N LYS A 276 19.32 37.13 -5.11
CA LYS A 276 19.45 36.10 -6.14
C LYS A 276 19.65 34.74 -5.48
N GLN A 277 19.19 33.69 -6.13
CA GLN A 277 19.29 32.33 -5.61
C GLN A 277 19.75 31.35 -6.71
N LEU A 278 20.64 30.44 -6.35
CA LEU A 278 20.98 29.29 -7.17
C LEU A 278 20.26 28.06 -6.63
N ILE A 279 19.31 27.55 -7.42
CA ILE A 279 18.49 26.41 -7.06
C ILE A 279 19.12 25.15 -7.65
N ARG A 280 19.49 24.20 -6.81
CA ARG A 280 20.01 22.89 -7.22
C ARG A 280 18.93 21.84 -7.03
N VAL A 281 18.54 21.19 -8.12
CA VAL A 281 17.51 20.15 -8.09
C VAL A 281 18.12 18.85 -8.58
N ARG A 282 17.97 17.78 -7.79
CA ARG A 282 18.42 16.43 -8.12
C ARG A 282 17.26 15.46 -8.02
N TRP A 283 17.03 14.64 -9.04
CA TRP A 283 16.02 13.58 -8.99
C TRP A 283 16.52 12.27 -9.60
N TRP A 284 16.00 11.15 -9.11
CA TRP A 284 16.43 9.81 -9.49
C TRP A 284 15.30 8.78 -9.36
N PRO A 285 15.33 7.69 -10.14
CA PRO A 285 14.33 6.63 -10.03
C PRO A 285 14.54 5.82 -8.74
N LYS A 286 13.43 5.41 -8.12
CA LYS A 286 13.37 4.53 -6.96
C LYS A 286 12.71 3.22 -7.38
N ILE A 287 13.51 2.15 -7.40
CA ILE A 287 13.03 0.80 -7.69
C ILE A 287 12.86 0.05 -6.35
N PRO A 288 11.64 -0.33 -5.97
CA PRO A 288 11.41 -1.12 -4.77
C PRO A 288 11.87 -2.57 -5.01
N VAL A 289 12.55 -3.14 -4.01
CA VAL A 289 13.18 -4.49 -4.07
C VAL A 289 12.22 -5.60 -4.52
N ARG A 290 10.93 -5.46 -4.19
CA ARG A 290 9.89 -6.44 -4.55
C ARG A 290 9.80 -6.74 -6.06
N GLY A 291 10.08 -5.75 -6.92
CA GLY A 291 10.01 -5.92 -8.38
C GLY A 291 11.12 -6.82 -8.90
N PRO A 292 12.40 -6.46 -8.70
CA PRO A 292 13.54 -7.29 -9.07
C PRO A 292 13.51 -8.67 -8.41
N LEU A 293 13.11 -8.76 -7.14
CA LEU A 293 13.00 -10.04 -6.44
C LEU A 293 11.98 -10.98 -7.12
N LEU A 294 10.82 -10.45 -7.54
CA LEU A 294 9.82 -11.22 -8.28
C LEU A 294 10.35 -11.69 -9.64
N ALA A 295 11.03 -10.81 -10.38
CA ALA A 295 11.64 -11.16 -11.66
C ALA A 295 12.72 -12.25 -11.51
N LEU A 296 13.58 -12.13 -10.49
CA LEU A 296 14.62 -13.13 -10.18
C LEU A 296 14.01 -14.48 -9.78
N ALA A 297 12.96 -14.48 -8.94
CA ALA A 297 12.30 -15.71 -8.54
C ALA A 297 11.67 -16.44 -9.74
N LEU A 298 11.00 -15.71 -10.63
CA LEU A 298 10.40 -16.27 -11.86
C LEU A 298 11.47 -16.72 -12.85
N GLY A 299 12.56 -15.96 -13.00
CA GLY A 299 13.70 -16.33 -13.84
C GLY A 299 14.42 -17.58 -13.34
N GLY A 300 14.63 -17.71 -12.03
CA GLY A 300 15.17 -18.91 -11.41
C GLY A 300 14.27 -20.12 -11.64
N ALA A 301 12.95 -19.97 -11.49
CA ALA A 301 11.99 -21.02 -11.80
C ALA A 301 12.01 -21.41 -13.30
N ALA A 302 12.17 -20.44 -14.21
CA ALA A 302 12.32 -20.70 -15.64
C ALA A 302 13.61 -21.47 -15.97
N ALA A 303 14.72 -21.17 -15.28
CA ALA A 303 15.98 -21.91 -15.45
C ALA A 303 15.86 -23.37 -14.97
N VAL A 304 15.14 -23.61 -13.87
CA VAL A 304 14.81 -24.98 -13.42
C VAL A 304 13.89 -25.68 -14.43
N ALA A 305 12.96 -24.96 -15.06
CA ALA A 305 12.12 -25.49 -16.15
C ALA A 305 12.93 -25.92 -17.37
N ALA A 306 13.96 -25.16 -17.71
CA ALA A 306 14.82 -25.46 -18.84
C ALA A 306 15.61 -26.75 -18.62
N GLN A 307 16.13 -26.97 -17.40
CA GLN A 307 16.82 -28.21 -17.02
C GLN A 307 15.91 -29.44 -17.09
N ALA A 308 14.60 -29.26 -16.88
CA ALA A 308 13.61 -30.32 -16.98
C ALA A 308 13.00 -30.47 -18.40
N HIS A 309 13.53 -29.77 -19.41
CA HIS A 309 13.02 -29.73 -20.79
C HIS A 309 11.54 -29.34 -20.93
N ALA A 310 10.99 -28.64 -19.93
CA ALA A 310 9.58 -28.22 -19.90
C ALA A 310 9.41 -26.85 -20.61
N TRP A 311 9.56 -26.84 -21.94
CA TRP A 311 9.62 -25.61 -22.74
C TRP A 311 8.41 -24.68 -22.60
N LEU A 312 7.20 -25.23 -22.43
CA LEU A 312 5.99 -24.43 -22.18
C LEU A 312 6.08 -23.67 -20.84
N ALA A 313 6.61 -24.31 -19.79
CA ALA A 313 6.82 -23.68 -18.50
C ALA A 313 7.95 -22.65 -18.56
N VAL A 314 9.02 -22.91 -19.33
CA VAL A 314 10.08 -21.93 -19.59
C VAL A 314 9.51 -20.68 -20.24
N ALA A 315 8.70 -20.81 -21.30
CA ALA A 315 8.10 -19.68 -21.98
C ALA A 315 7.17 -18.88 -21.05
N ALA A 316 6.28 -19.56 -20.31
CA ALA A 316 5.35 -18.91 -19.39
C ALA A 316 6.07 -18.17 -18.25
N LEU A 317 7.05 -18.82 -17.60
CA LEU A 317 7.81 -18.24 -16.50
C LEU A 317 8.77 -17.14 -16.99
N GLY A 318 9.35 -17.29 -18.19
CA GLY A 318 10.19 -16.29 -18.82
C GLY A 318 9.42 -15.00 -19.14
N ILE A 319 8.24 -15.11 -19.75
CA ILE A 319 7.33 -13.96 -19.95
C ILE A 319 6.98 -13.35 -18.59
N GLY A 320 6.64 -14.19 -17.61
CA GLY A 320 6.36 -13.77 -16.24
C GLY A 320 7.52 -13.00 -15.58
N ALA A 321 8.77 -13.37 -15.85
CA ALA A 321 9.95 -12.70 -15.31
C ALA A 321 10.23 -11.34 -15.98
N VAL A 322 9.91 -11.20 -17.27
CA VAL A 322 10.09 -9.95 -18.03
C VAL A 322 9.04 -8.91 -17.65
N LEU A 323 7.79 -9.31 -17.39
CA LEU A 323 6.68 -8.39 -17.12
C LEU A 323 6.95 -7.41 -15.95
N PRO A 324 7.43 -7.84 -14.76
CA PRO A 324 7.81 -6.92 -13.68
C PRO A 324 8.90 -5.94 -14.09
N LEU A 325 9.88 -6.37 -14.89
CA LEU A 325 10.96 -5.49 -15.37
C LEU A 325 10.42 -4.40 -16.28
N VAL A 326 9.56 -4.75 -17.24
CA VAL A 326 8.88 -3.77 -18.10
C VAL A 326 8.08 -2.78 -17.26
N GLN A 327 7.32 -3.27 -16.29
CA GLN A 327 6.54 -2.42 -15.39
C GLN A 327 7.41 -1.48 -14.52
N ILE A 328 8.57 -1.94 -14.04
CA ILE A 328 9.53 -1.09 -13.32
C ILE A 328 9.98 0.06 -14.21
N VAL A 329 10.42 -0.25 -15.43
CA VAL A 329 10.92 0.74 -16.40
C VAL A 329 9.81 1.74 -16.73
N GLU A 330 8.62 1.30 -17.10
CA GLU A 330 7.50 2.18 -17.44
C GLU A 330 7.09 3.09 -16.27
N GLN A 331 6.98 2.55 -15.05
CA GLN A 331 6.56 3.32 -13.88
C GLN A 331 7.63 4.32 -13.44
N CYS A 332 8.91 3.94 -13.50
CA CYS A 332 10.01 4.88 -13.25
C CYS A 332 10.07 5.96 -14.33
N MET A 333 9.89 5.61 -15.62
CA MET A 333 9.87 6.60 -16.71
C MET A 333 8.73 7.59 -16.56
N ALA A 334 7.52 7.12 -16.21
CA ALA A 334 6.37 8.00 -15.96
C ALA A 334 6.66 9.00 -14.83
N ALA A 335 7.17 8.51 -13.69
CA ALA A 335 7.50 9.35 -12.54
C ALA A 335 8.65 10.33 -12.82
N MET A 336 9.71 9.87 -13.50
CA MET A 336 10.84 10.72 -13.90
C MET A 336 10.41 11.79 -14.91
N ALA A 337 9.54 11.45 -15.86
CA ALA A 337 9.01 12.41 -16.84
C ALA A 337 8.16 13.49 -16.18
N THR A 338 7.31 13.14 -15.20
CA THR A 338 6.52 14.12 -14.45
C THR A 338 7.41 15.09 -13.68
N LEU A 339 8.45 14.61 -13.02
CA LEU A 339 9.41 15.47 -12.32
C LEU A 339 10.20 16.35 -13.29
N GLN A 340 10.68 15.79 -14.39
CA GLN A 340 11.44 16.54 -15.40
C GLN A 340 10.62 17.69 -15.99
N ARG A 341 9.33 17.49 -16.28
CA ARG A 341 8.45 18.57 -16.74
C ARG A 341 8.22 19.62 -15.67
N ALA A 342 7.93 19.20 -14.44
CA ALA A 342 7.68 20.13 -13.35
C ALA A 342 8.91 21.01 -13.05
N VAL A 343 10.12 20.45 -13.14
CA VAL A 343 11.37 21.20 -13.02
C VAL A 343 11.66 22.06 -14.26
N GLY A 344 11.33 21.59 -15.47
CA GLY A 344 11.42 22.41 -16.69
C GLY A 344 10.59 23.70 -16.58
N LEU A 345 9.34 23.58 -16.11
CA LEU A 345 8.47 24.74 -15.86
C LEU A 345 8.92 25.63 -14.70
N LEU A 346 9.76 25.14 -13.78
CA LEU A 346 10.41 25.99 -12.79
C LEU A 346 11.51 26.83 -13.44
N ARG A 347 12.28 26.24 -14.37
CA ARG A 347 13.31 26.94 -15.12
C ARG A 347 12.72 28.03 -16.03
N ASP A 348 11.64 27.72 -16.73
CA ASP A 348 11.01 28.65 -17.68
C ASP A 348 10.26 29.82 -16.99
N GLY A 349 9.93 29.68 -15.70
CA GLY A 349 9.29 30.76 -14.93
C GLY A 349 10.25 31.69 -14.21
N GLU A 350 11.55 31.37 -14.22
CA GLU A 350 12.63 32.13 -13.56
C GLU A 350 13.54 32.88 -14.57
N GLY A 351 13.46 32.52 -15.85
CA GLY A 351 14.03 33.28 -16.97
C GLY A 351 12.99 34.22 -17.56
#